data_AF-A0A1Y0IE82-F1
#
_entry.id   AF-A0A1Y0IE82-F1
#
_cell.length_a   1.000
_cell.length_b   1.000
_cell.length_c   1.000
_cell.angle_alpha   90.00
_cell.angle_beta   90.00
_cell.angle_gamma   90.00
#
_symmetry.space_group_name_H-M   'P 1'
#
loop_
_entity.id
_entity.type
_entity.pdbx_description
1 polymer ?
#
loop_
_entity_poly.entity_id
_entity_poly.type
_entity_poly.pdbx_seq_one_letter_code
_entity_poly.pdbx_strand_id
1 'polypeptide(L)'
;MLKLAVLAYQDVLKSRAYTAQLPLFLGAPERRDARSFPLLEPFIRDLHLVLGSQGAEAIELDNSEVFPEGKASGYLALKAAFEYLDAGRGTAVVVGGVDTFFDGFLLSMLLREQRLLTLNSLEGFIPGEGAAFLIIEKVSAEPETSHILLGPVGIGQEPGHHYSAESCLAGGLTQAFDGAISSLAEPIATVCCGNNGESKQIKEWGMSSIRFNEKFLEHSQMLHPADGYGELGAATAPTLIGLSAMGLLNQYYSGPILTWAASDFGLRGAVAVSLRT
;
A
#
# COMPACT_ATOMS: atom_id res chain seq x y z
N MET A 1 -6.18 14.93 5.32
CA MET A 1 -6.72 13.65 4.79
C MET A 1 -7.86 13.84 3.79
N LEU A 2 -9.06 14.30 4.15
CA LEU A 2 -10.23 14.32 3.23
C LEU A 2 -9.95 15.02 1.88
N LYS A 3 -9.31 16.20 1.89
CA LYS A 3 -8.91 16.91 0.66
C LYS A 3 -7.92 16.11 -0.21
N LEU A 4 -6.96 15.42 0.41
CA LEU A 4 -6.00 14.56 -0.30
C LEU A 4 -6.74 13.42 -0.99
N ALA A 5 -7.64 12.77 -0.25
CA ALA A 5 -8.44 11.66 -0.76
C ALA A 5 -9.34 12.09 -1.94
N VAL A 6 -10.05 13.22 -1.82
CA VAL A 6 -10.93 13.74 -2.89
C VAL A 6 -10.15 13.95 -4.19
N LEU A 7 -8.99 14.62 -4.13
CA LEU A 7 -8.19 14.90 -5.32
C LEU A 7 -7.70 13.62 -5.99
N ALA A 8 -7.06 12.73 -5.22
CA ALA A 8 -6.51 11.50 -5.77
C ALA A 8 -7.60 10.53 -6.27
N TYR A 9 -8.77 10.50 -5.61
CA TYR A 9 -9.91 9.68 -6.05
C TYR A 9 -10.52 10.23 -7.36
N GLN A 10 -10.69 11.55 -7.48
CA GLN A 10 -11.14 12.16 -8.73
C GLN A 10 -10.18 11.88 -9.88
N ASP A 11 -8.87 11.91 -9.61
CA ASP A 11 -7.86 11.64 -10.63
C ASP A 11 -7.87 10.17 -11.07
N VAL A 12 -8.06 9.21 -10.15
CA VAL A 12 -8.16 7.80 -10.56
C VAL A 12 -9.41 7.55 -11.40
N LEU A 13 -10.54 8.17 -11.09
CA LEU A 13 -11.77 8.02 -11.89
C LEU A 13 -11.67 8.65 -13.28
N LYS A 14 -10.80 9.64 -13.49
CA LYS A 14 -10.54 10.18 -14.84
C LYS A 14 -9.75 9.21 -15.72
N SER A 15 -9.04 8.24 -15.13
CA SER A 15 -8.22 7.29 -15.89
C SER A 15 -9.05 6.38 -16.81
N ARG A 16 -10.32 6.17 -16.48
CA ARG A 16 -11.26 5.39 -17.30
C ARG A 16 -12.69 5.77 -16.98
N ALA A 17 -13.52 5.91 -18.01
CA ALA A 17 -14.94 6.19 -17.84
C ALA A 17 -15.64 4.94 -17.28
N TYR A 18 -15.98 5.00 -15.99
CA TYR A 18 -17.00 4.14 -15.41
C TYR A 18 -18.35 4.87 -15.51
N THR A 19 -19.42 4.10 -15.52
CA THR A 19 -20.81 4.63 -15.53
C THR A 19 -21.58 4.21 -14.28
N ALA A 20 -20.94 3.41 -13.42
CA ALA A 20 -21.50 2.84 -12.22
C ALA A 20 -20.59 3.18 -11.04
N GLN A 21 -21.21 3.39 -9.88
CA GLN A 21 -20.50 3.60 -8.63
C GLN A 21 -19.66 2.37 -8.30
N LEU A 22 -18.40 2.58 -7.92
CA LEU A 22 -17.48 1.52 -7.53
C LEU A 22 -17.35 1.46 -6.01
N PRO A 23 -17.25 0.25 -5.43
CA PRO A 23 -16.92 0.12 -4.02
C PRO A 23 -15.48 0.58 -3.78
N LEU A 24 -15.23 1.14 -2.59
CA LEU A 24 -13.94 1.64 -2.14
C LEU A 24 -13.42 0.80 -0.98
N PHE A 25 -12.25 0.21 -1.18
CA PHE A 25 -11.52 -0.56 -0.18
C PHE A 25 -10.33 0.30 0.26
N LEU A 26 -10.47 0.94 1.42
CA LEU A 26 -9.60 2.05 1.82
C LEU A 26 -8.65 1.64 2.95
N GLY A 27 -7.36 1.64 2.66
CA GLY A 27 -6.32 1.64 3.68
C GLY A 27 -6.35 2.94 4.49
N ALA A 28 -6.34 2.82 5.82
CA ALA A 28 -6.38 3.93 6.75
C ALA A 28 -5.28 3.81 7.83
N PRO A 29 -4.99 4.92 8.55
CA PRO A 29 -3.94 4.94 9.56
C PRO A 29 -4.24 3.98 10.72
N GLU A 30 -3.19 3.51 11.38
CA GLU A 30 -3.33 2.60 12.52
C GLU A 30 -4.06 3.26 13.70
N ARG A 31 -4.87 2.45 14.39
CA ARG A 31 -5.44 2.84 15.68
C ARG A 31 -4.34 2.85 16.74
N ARG A 32 -3.85 4.05 17.12
CA ARG A 32 -2.94 4.23 18.25
C ARG A 32 -3.76 4.60 19.50
N ASP A 33 -3.69 3.77 20.54
CA ASP A 33 -4.51 3.90 21.77
C ASP A 33 -4.27 5.24 22.48
N ALA A 34 -5.36 6.02 22.56
CA ALA A 34 -5.62 7.22 23.39
C ALA A 34 -6.54 8.22 22.66
N ARG A 35 -6.70 8.09 21.34
CA ARG A 35 -7.65 8.88 20.57
C ARG A 35 -8.63 7.96 19.84
N SER A 36 -9.90 8.34 19.89
CA SER A 36 -10.79 8.10 18.76
C SER A 36 -10.16 8.86 17.58
N PHE A 37 -9.28 8.21 16.81
CA PHE A 37 -9.06 8.62 15.43
C PHE A 37 -10.45 8.88 14.84
N PRO A 38 -10.70 9.98 14.09
CA PRO A 38 -12.05 10.26 13.58
C PRO A 38 -12.57 8.94 13.06
N LEU A 39 -13.71 8.48 13.62
CA LEU A 39 -14.23 7.13 13.39
C LEU A 39 -13.96 6.83 11.92
N LEU A 40 -13.18 5.80 11.63
CA LEU A 40 -12.82 5.56 10.24
C LEU A 40 -14.10 5.18 9.44
N GLU A 41 -15.18 4.84 10.16
CA GLU A 41 -16.53 4.61 9.65
C GLU A 41 -17.20 5.85 8.98
N PRO A 42 -17.21 7.09 9.50
CA PRO A 42 -17.70 8.23 8.71
C PRO A 42 -16.77 8.68 7.59
N PHE A 43 -15.49 8.31 7.55
CA PHE A 43 -14.56 8.87 6.56
C PHE A 43 -14.99 8.59 5.11
N ILE A 44 -15.38 7.35 4.81
CA ILE A 44 -15.88 7.00 3.46
C ILE A 44 -17.17 7.76 3.16
N ARG A 45 -18.04 7.98 4.15
CA ARG A 45 -19.27 8.76 3.99
C ARG A 45 -18.97 10.24 3.70
N ASP A 46 -18.04 10.84 4.44
CA ASP A 46 -17.62 12.22 4.22
C ASP A 46 -16.97 12.38 2.84
N LEU A 47 -16.14 11.41 2.43
CA LEU A 47 -15.56 11.37 1.09
C LEU A 47 -16.64 11.28 0.02
N HIS A 48 -17.60 10.38 0.17
CA HIS A 48 -18.75 10.23 -0.72
C HIS A 48 -19.56 11.55 -0.83
N LEU A 49 -19.86 12.20 0.30
CA LEU A 49 -20.62 13.45 0.32
C LEU A 49 -19.88 14.58 -0.39
N VAL A 50 -18.56 14.73 -0.15
CA VAL A 50 -17.76 15.76 -0.81
C VAL A 50 -17.64 15.49 -2.31
N LEU A 51 -17.40 14.25 -2.72
CA LEU A 51 -17.35 13.86 -4.14
C LEU A 51 -18.69 14.16 -4.84
N GLY A 52 -19.81 13.79 -4.23
CA GLY A 52 -21.14 14.06 -4.77
C GLY A 52 -21.44 15.56 -4.90
N SER A 53 -21.01 16.37 -3.94
CA SER A 53 -21.16 17.84 -4.01
C SER A 53 -20.34 18.49 -5.14
N GLN A 54 -19.31 17.81 -5.63
CA GLN A 54 -18.43 18.27 -6.71
C GLN A 54 -18.77 17.66 -8.08
N GLY A 55 -19.86 16.87 -8.17
CA GLY A 55 -20.29 16.23 -9.41
C GLY A 55 -19.40 15.06 -9.86
N ALA A 56 -18.55 14.52 -8.98
CA ALA A 56 -17.82 13.28 -9.24
C ALA A 56 -18.74 12.07 -9.02
N GLU A 57 -18.45 10.96 -9.71
CA GLU A 57 -19.17 9.70 -9.47
C GLU A 57 -18.99 9.26 -8.02
N ALA A 58 -20.11 8.93 -7.39
CA ALA A 58 -20.14 8.64 -5.97
C ALA A 58 -19.57 7.24 -5.68
N ILE A 59 -19.07 7.06 -4.46
CA ILE A 59 -18.61 5.76 -3.95
C ILE A 59 -19.83 4.87 -3.68
N GLU A 60 -19.77 3.60 -4.09
CA GLU A 60 -20.74 2.58 -3.73
C GLU A 60 -20.52 2.16 -2.26
N LEU A 61 -21.41 2.55 -1.36
CA LEU A 61 -21.17 2.47 0.08
C LEU A 61 -21.44 1.09 0.69
N ASP A 62 -22.33 0.28 0.12
CA ASP A 62 -22.81 -0.95 0.75
C ASP A 62 -21.74 -2.06 0.75
N ASN A 63 -20.84 -2.05 -0.24
CA ASN A 63 -19.69 -2.97 -0.28
C ASN A 63 -18.34 -2.28 -0.01
N SER A 64 -18.32 -1.01 0.41
CA SER A 64 -17.07 -0.33 0.77
C SER A 64 -16.57 -0.73 2.16
N GLU A 65 -15.26 -0.81 2.33
CA GLU A 65 -14.63 -1.23 3.59
C GLU A 65 -13.38 -0.39 3.90
N VAL A 66 -13.07 -0.22 5.20
CA VAL A 66 -11.89 0.48 5.69
C VAL A 66 -10.97 -0.47 6.44
N PHE A 67 -9.69 -0.40 6.12
CA PHE A 67 -8.61 -1.22 6.66
C PHE A 67 -7.65 -0.32 7.48
N PRO A 68 -7.89 -0.13 8.79
CA PRO A 68 -7.13 0.76 9.67
C PRO A 68 -5.82 0.18 10.22
N GLU A 69 -5.02 -0.48 9.37
CA GLU A 69 -3.80 -1.19 9.75
C GLU A 69 -2.53 -0.50 9.24
N GLY A 70 -2.60 0.78 8.90
CA GLY A 70 -1.42 1.59 8.60
C GLY A 70 -0.77 1.33 7.26
N LYS A 71 0.56 1.42 7.21
CA LYS A 71 1.33 1.44 5.96
C LYS A 71 1.04 0.29 5.00
N ALA A 72 0.90 -0.92 5.53
CA ALA A 72 0.63 -2.12 4.75
C ALA A 72 -0.87 -2.38 4.50
N SER A 73 -1.78 -1.53 5.00
CA SER A 73 -3.23 -1.78 4.91
C SER A 73 -3.77 -1.76 3.48
N GLY A 74 -3.12 -1.04 2.56
CA GLY A 74 -3.47 -1.10 1.13
C GLY A 74 -3.30 -2.50 0.52
N TYR A 75 -2.42 -3.34 1.06
CA TYR A 75 -2.34 -4.76 0.62
C TYR A 75 -3.51 -5.58 1.18
N LEU A 76 -3.94 -5.32 2.41
CA LEU A 76 -5.12 -5.97 2.96
C LEU A 76 -6.39 -5.59 2.18
N ALA A 77 -6.52 -4.30 1.85
CA ALA A 77 -7.55 -3.76 0.96
C ALA A 77 -7.50 -4.40 -0.43
N LEU A 78 -6.31 -4.55 -1.01
CA LEU A 78 -6.14 -5.22 -2.31
C LEU A 78 -6.54 -6.70 -2.26
N LYS A 79 -6.18 -7.42 -1.20
CA LYS A 79 -6.57 -8.81 -1.00
C LYS A 79 -8.09 -8.96 -0.91
N ALA A 80 -8.74 -8.11 -0.12
CA ALA A 80 -10.20 -8.10 -0.03
C ALA A 80 -10.84 -7.77 -1.39
N ALA A 81 -10.24 -6.86 -2.18
CA ALA A 81 -10.72 -6.55 -3.52
C ALA A 81 -10.63 -7.75 -4.48
N PHE A 82 -9.55 -8.55 -4.39
CA PHE A 82 -9.44 -9.79 -5.15
C PHE A 82 -10.55 -10.77 -4.75
N GLU A 83 -10.76 -10.98 -3.46
CA GLU A 83 -11.83 -11.85 -2.94
C GLU A 83 -13.23 -11.36 -3.36
N TYR A 84 -13.44 -10.03 -3.46
CA TYR A 84 -14.67 -9.43 -3.95
C TYR A 84 -14.91 -9.73 -5.44
N LEU A 85 -13.90 -9.50 -6.28
CA LEU A 85 -13.97 -9.71 -7.72
C LEU A 85 -14.05 -11.20 -8.09
N ASP A 86 -13.33 -12.07 -7.38
CA ASP A 86 -13.37 -13.52 -7.63
C ASP A 86 -14.68 -14.16 -7.22
N ALA A 87 -15.35 -13.62 -6.21
CA ALA A 87 -16.71 -14.00 -5.85
C ALA A 87 -17.78 -13.49 -6.84
N GLY A 88 -17.39 -12.73 -7.87
CA GLY A 88 -18.31 -12.19 -8.88
C GLY A 88 -19.23 -11.09 -8.34
N ARG A 89 -18.86 -10.42 -7.24
CA ARG A 89 -19.68 -9.38 -6.59
C ARG A 89 -19.64 -8.03 -7.33
N GLY A 90 -18.67 -7.84 -8.22
CA GLY A 90 -18.59 -6.68 -9.12
C GLY A 90 -17.53 -6.87 -10.19
N THR A 91 -17.41 -5.89 -11.08
CA THR A 91 -16.46 -5.92 -12.21
C THR A 91 -15.18 -5.12 -11.94
N ALA A 92 -15.26 -4.14 -11.05
CA ALA A 92 -14.16 -3.29 -10.65
C ALA A 92 -14.30 -2.87 -9.17
N VAL A 93 -13.19 -2.57 -8.52
CA VAL A 93 -13.11 -2.04 -7.15
C VAL A 93 -12.05 -0.94 -7.11
N VAL A 94 -12.32 0.14 -6.40
CA VAL A 94 -11.28 1.12 -6.09
C VAL A 94 -10.55 0.66 -4.83
N VAL A 95 -9.23 0.48 -4.92
CA VAL A 95 -8.36 0.22 -3.77
C VAL A 95 -7.51 1.46 -3.56
N GLY A 96 -7.44 1.96 -2.33
CA GLY A 96 -6.64 3.15 -2.06
C GLY A 96 -6.18 3.26 -0.63
N GLY A 97 -5.55 4.39 -0.32
CA GLY A 97 -5.06 4.70 1.00
C GLY A 97 -4.83 6.18 1.16
N VAL A 98 -5.03 6.68 2.38
CA VAL A 98 -4.81 8.09 2.74
C VAL A 98 -4.26 8.21 4.16
N ASP A 99 -3.25 9.04 4.33
CA ASP A 99 -2.67 9.33 5.65
C ASP A 99 -2.08 10.74 5.68
N THR A 100 -1.83 11.24 6.88
CA THR A 100 -1.05 12.45 7.11
C THR A 100 -0.35 12.39 8.46
N PHE A 101 0.95 12.67 8.45
CA PHE A 101 1.72 12.92 9.67
C PHE A 101 1.65 14.38 10.10
N PHE A 102 0.87 15.24 9.42
CA PHE A 102 0.65 16.64 9.78
C PHE A 102 -0.31 16.77 10.99
N ASP A 103 0.07 16.16 12.10
CA ASP A 103 -0.58 16.19 13.41
C ASP A 103 0.49 16.43 14.47
N GLY A 104 0.44 17.59 15.13
CA GLY A 104 1.46 17.97 16.12
C GLY A 104 1.57 17.04 17.33
N PHE A 105 0.47 16.41 17.75
CA PHE A 105 0.49 15.41 18.82
C PHE A 105 1.17 14.14 18.35
N LEU A 106 0.82 13.66 17.16
CA LEU A 106 1.43 12.48 16.55
C LEU A 106 2.94 12.69 16.37
N LEU A 107 3.35 13.82 15.79
CA LEU A 107 4.77 14.15 15.63
C LEU A 107 5.51 14.25 16.97
N SER A 108 4.90 14.87 17.98
CA SER A 108 5.48 14.95 19.33
C SER A 108 5.66 13.57 19.97
N MET A 109 4.74 12.66 19.72
CA MET A 109 4.80 11.27 20.19
C MET A 109 5.93 10.52 19.47
N LEU A 110 5.95 10.54 18.14
CA LEU A 110 6.98 9.89 17.33
C LEU A 110 8.40 10.44 17.59
N LEU A 111 8.51 11.74 17.92
CA LEU A 111 9.77 12.36 18.33
C LEU A 111 10.27 11.79 19.67
N ARG A 112 9.38 11.59 20.65
CA ARG A 112 9.74 10.93 21.91
C ARG A 112 10.13 9.47 21.72
N GLU A 113 9.51 8.80 20.76
CA GLU A 113 9.86 7.43 20.34
C GLU A 113 11.14 7.38 19.48
N GLN A 114 11.76 8.53 19.16
CA GLN A 114 12.96 8.65 18.32
C GLN A 114 12.78 8.05 16.91
N ARG A 115 11.56 8.08 16.38
CA ARG A 115 11.24 7.51 15.06
C ARG A 115 11.40 8.49 13.91
N LEU A 116 11.40 9.80 14.20
CA LEU A 116 11.56 10.84 13.19
C LEU A 116 13.04 11.05 12.87
N LEU A 117 13.34 11.24 11.59
CA LEU A 117 14.66 11.71 11.16
C LEU A 117 14.87 13.15 11.62
N THR A 118 15.94 13.40 12.37
CA THR A 118 16.33 14.72 12.88
C THR A 118 17.81 14.96 12.61
N LEU A 119 18.27 16.20 12.78
CA LEU A 119 19.70 16.54 12.67
C LEU A 119 20.60 15.76 13.64
N ASN A 120 20.01 15.19 14.71
CA ASN A 120 20.73 14.47 15.75
C ASN A 120 20.48 12.94 15.71
N SER A 121 19.73 12.43 14.72
CA SER A 121 19.49 10.99 14.57
C SER A 121 20.14 10.45 13.30
N LEU A 122 20.66 9.23 13.39
CA LEU A 122 21.25 8.49 12.26
C LEU A 122 20.22 7.66 11.50
N GLU A 123 19.05 7.46 12.11
CA GLU A 123 17.93 6.71 11.56
C GLU A 123 16.61 7.41 11.90
N GLY A 124 15.53 6.95 11.26
CA GLY A 124 14.20 7.50 11.39
C GLY A 124 13.64 7.91 10.03
N PHE A 125 12.36 8.27 10.01
CA PHE A 125 11.66 8.64 8.78
C PHE A 125 11.32 10.13 8.72
N ILE A 126 11.20 10.64 7.50
CA ILE A 126 10.70 12.00 7.24
C ILE A 126 9.17 11.92 7.17
N PRO A 127 8.42 12.67 8.01
CA PRO A 127 6.96 12.62 7.98
C PRO A 127 6.42 13.25 6.69
N GLY A 128 5.48 12.56 6.04
CA GLY A 128 4.80 13.03 4.84
C GLY A 128 3.27 12.98 4.97
N GLU A 129 2.60 13.24 3.86
CA GLU A 129 1.15 13.05 3.72
C GLU A 129 0.79 12.75 2.27
N GLY A 130 -0.28 12.00 2.06
CA GLY A 130 -0.68 11.66 0.70
C GLY A 130 -1.94 10.83 0.63
N ALA A 131 -2.39 10.64 -0.60
CA ALA A 131 -3.42 9.68 -0.95
C ALA A 131 -3.10 9.08 -2.31
N ALA A 132 -3.38 7.79 -2.48
CA ALA A 132 -3.27 7.10 -3.76
C ALA A 132 -4.43 6.11 -3.90
N PHE A 133 -4.96 6.01 -5.12
CA PHE A 133 -6.04 5.11 -5.46
C PHE A 133 -5.73 4.41 -6.78
N LEU A 134 -6.18 3.18 -6.87
CA LEU A 134 -6.02 2.27 -8.00
C LEU A 134 -7.39 1.70 -8.33
N ILE A 135 -7.67 1.49 -9.60
CA ILE A 135 -8.85 0.73 -10.01
C ILE A 135 -8.40 -0.67 -10.36
N ILE A 136 -8.99 -1.64 -9.67
CA ILE A 136 -8.67 -3.05 -9.80
C ILE A 136 -9.83 -3.72 -10.53
N GLU A 137 -9.50 -4.44 -11.59
CA GLU A 137 -10.46 -5.18 -12.41
C GLU A 137 -9.99 -6.61 -12.58
N LYS A 138 -10.95 -7.50 -12.86
CA LYS A 138 -10.62 -8.86 -13.26
C LYS A 138 -10.09 -8.84 -14.69
N VAL A 139 -8.95 -9.49 -14.89
CA VAL A 139 -8.30 -9.62 -16.19
C VAL A 139 -9.26 -10.27 -17.20
N SER A 140 -9.45 -9.65 -18.36
CA SER A 140 -10.17 -10.27 -19.48
C SER A 140 -9.31 -11.37 -20.12
N ALA A 141 -9.94 -12.41 -20.66
CA ALA A 141 -9.22 -13.52 -21.29
C ALA A 141 -8.37 -13.08 -22.49
N GLU A 142 -8.82 -12.05 -23.21
CA GLU A 142 -8.16 -11.45 -24.36
C GLU A 142 -8.10 -9.92 -24.19
N PRO A 143 -7.05 -9.39 -23.57
CA PRO A 143 -6.86 -7.96 -23.45
C PRO A 143 -6.35 -7.38 -24.77
N GLU A 144 -6.99 -6.32 -25.27
CA GLU A 144 -6.62 -5.70 -26.55
C GLU A 144 -5.34 -4.84 -26.47
N THR A 145 -4.88 -4.52 -25.25
CA THR A 145 -3.69 -3.70 -25.01
C THR A 145 -2.83 -4.26 -23.89
N SER A 146 -1.58 -3.83 -23.86
CA SER A 146 -0.68 -4.11 -22.75
C SER A 146 -1.30 -3.59 -21.45
N HIS A 147 -1.22 -4.38 -20.39
CA HIS A 147 -1.88 -4.11 -19.11
C HIS A 147 -1.00 -4.56 -17.96
N ILE A 148 -1.21 -3.91 -16.82
CA ILE A 148 -0.56 -4.26 -15.57
C ILE A 148 -1.29 -5.45 -14.95
N LEU A 149 -0.53 -6.46 -14.57
CA LEU A 149 -0.98 -7.61 -13.81
C LEU A 149 -0.46 -7.52 -12.39
N LEU A 150 -1.36 -7.73 -11.44
CA LEU A 150 -1.03 -7.91 -10.05
C LEU A 150 -1.03 -9.41 -9.75
N GLY A 151 0.07 -9.92 -9.20
CA GLY A 151 0.17 -11.28 -8.71
C GLY A 151 -0.68 -11.50 -7.45
N PRO A 152 -0.64 -12.71 -6.86
CA PRO A 152 -1.27 -12.97 -5.58
C PRO A 152 -0.80 -11.99 -4.50
N VAL A 153 -1.71 -11.60 -3.62
CA VAL A 153 -1.38 -10.70 -2.50
C VAL A 153 -0.93 -11.53 -1.31
N GLY A 154 0.32 -11.33 -0.90
CA GLY A 154 0.84 -11.92 0.32
C GLY A 154 0.60 -11.02 1.52
N ILE A 155 0.13 -11.61 2.61
CA ILE A 155 -0.10 -10.96 3.90
C ILE A 155 0.61 -11.75 4.97
N GLY A 156 1.25 -11.06 5.91
CA GLY A 156 1.87 -11.68 7.06
C GLY A 156 1.69 -10.86 8.33
N GLN A 157 1.91 -11.53 9.46
CA GLN A 157 1.87 -10.93 10.78
C GLN A 157 3.22 -11.15 11.47
N GLU A 158 3.81 -10.09 11.99
CA GLU A 158 5.08 -10.16 12.72
C GLU A 158 4.86 -9.72 14.17
N PRO A 159 4.98 -10.67 15.11
CA PRO A 159 4.81 -10.40 16.53
C PRO A 159 5.81 -9.39 17.08
N GLY A 160 7.05 -9.36 16.56
CA GLY A 160 8.10 -8.43 16.98
C GLY A 160 8.00 -7.03 16.39
N HIS A 161 6.80 -6.45 16.30
CA HIS A 161 6.54 -5.12 15.72
C HIS A 161 6.96 -3.95 16.65
N HIS A 162 6.81 -2.67 16.25
CA HIS A 162 7.35 -1.52 17.00
C HIS A 162 6.81 -1.42 18.43
N TYR A 163 5.53 -1.72 18.59
CA TYR A 163 4.80 -1.66 19.86
C TYR A 163 4.72 -3.01 20.60
N SER A 164 5.63 -3.94 20.30
CA SER A 164 5.71 -5.26 20.94
C SER A 164 7.01 -5.43 21.70
N ALA A 165 6.98 -6.25 22.75
CA ALA A 165 8.17 -6.68 23.49
C ALA A 165 8.89 -7.87 22.80
N GLU A 166 8.29 -8.47 21.77
CA GLU A 166 8.89 -9.59 21.05
C GLU A 166 10.03 -9.14 20.12
N SER A 167 10.98 -10.05 19.88
CA SER A 167 12.06 -9.81 18.94
C SER A 167 11.56 -9.96 17.50
N CYS A 168 11.97 -9.03 16.63
CA CYS A 168 11.63 -9.08 15.22
C CYS A 168 12.45 -10.16 14.51
N LEU A 169 11.78 -11.19 13.98
CA LEU A 169 12.42 -12.34 13.30
C LEU A 169 12.11 -12.40 11.80
N ALA A 170 11.51 -11.33 11.27
CA ALA A 170 11.05 -11.18 9.89
C ALA A 170 10.07 -12.27 9.44
N GLY A 171 9.37 -12.91 10.37
CA GLY A 171 8.38 -13.94 10.09
C GLY A 171 7.20 -13.39 9.31
N GLY A 172 6.73 -12.19 9.66
CA GLY A 172 5.60 -11.55 8.95
C GLY A 172 5.96 -11.15 7.52
N LEU A 173 7.11 -10.51 7.29
CA LEU A 173 7.51 -10.15 5.93
C LEU A 173 7.84 -11.38 5.09
N THR A 174 8.40 -12.44 5.69
CA THR A 174 8.62 -13.73 5.01
C THR A 174 7.31 -14.37 4.58
N GLN A 175 6.25 -14.36 5.41
CA GLN A 175 4.92 -14.84 5.04
C GLN A 175 4.32 -14.01 3.90
N ALA A 176 4.49 -12.68 3.96
CA ALA A 176 4.02 -11.81 2.88
C ALA A 176 4.76 -12.09 1.55
N PHE A 177 6.05 -12.38 1.58
CA PHE A 177 6.79 -12.76 0.37
C PHE A 177 6.34 -14.12 -0.15
N ASP A 178 6.19 -15.11 0.73
CA ASP A 178 5.72 -16.43 0.34
C ASP A 178 4.40 -16.35 -0.43
N GLY A 179 3.43 -15.61 0.13
CA GLY A 179 2.13 -15.41 -0.50
C GLY A 179 2.17 -14.61 -1.81
N ALA A 180 3.19 -13.77 -2.02
CA ALA A 180 3.25 -12.87 -3.19
C ALA A 180 4.09 -13.43 -4.35
N ILE A 181 5.17 -14.17 -4.08
CA ILE A 181 6.18 -14.50 -5.09
C ILE A 181 6.55 -15.99 -5.19
N SER A 182 6.07 -16.86 -4.29
CA SER A 182 6.43 -18.29 -4.34
C SER A 182 5.99 -18.99 -5.63
N SER A 183 4.80 -18.63 -6.14
CA SER A 183 4.28 -19.16 -7.41
C SER A 183 4.73 -18.38 -8.64
N LEU A 184 5.52 -17.31 -8.48
CA LEU A 184 5.99 -16.51 -9.61
C LEU A 184 7.03 -17.29 -10.41
N ALA A 185 6.82 -17.37 -11.72
CA ALA A 185 7.68 -18.12 -12.64
C ALA A 185 8.96 -17.35 -12.99
N GLU A 186 8.84 -16.04 -13.19
CA GLU A 186 9.95 -15.15 -13.48
C GLU A 186 10.55 -14.59 -12.19
N PRO A 187 11.88 -14.45 -12.09
CA PRO A 187 12.52 -13.83 -10.94
C PRO A 187 12.21 -12.33 -10.87
N ILE A 188 12.12 -11.80 -9.65
CA ILE A 188 11.94 -10.38 -9.38
C ILE A 188 13.15 -9.59 -9.88
N ALA A 189 12.91 -8.64 -10.79
CA ALA A 189 13.94 -7.77 -11.34
C ALA A 189 14.10 -6.46 -10.55
N THR A 190 13.01 -5.95 -9.97
CA THR A 190 13.00 -4.71 -9.21
C THR A 190 12.19 -4.87 -7.92
N VAL A 191 12.62 -4.22 -6.85
CA VAL A 191 11.92 -4.14 -5.57
C VAL A 191 11.55 -2.69 -5.31
N CYS A 192 10.27 -2.40 -5.15
CA CYS A 192 9.75 -1.09 -4.77
C CYS A 192 9.29 -1.15 -3.31
N CYS A 193 10.16 -0.73 -2.39
CA CYS A 193 9.97 -1.01 -0.97
C CYS A 193 9.30 0.15 -0.22
N GLY A 194 8.56 -0.20 0.84
CA GLY A 194 8.01 0.74 1.82
C GLY A 194 8.98 1.12 2.95
N ASN A 195 10.29 0.88 2.77
CA ASN A 195 11.31 1.32 3.71
C ASN A 195 11.34 2.85 3.76
N ASN A 196 11.31 3.39 4.97
CA ASN A 196 11.24 4.82 5.23
C ASN A 196 12.47 5.38 5.97
N GLY A 197 13.52 4.56 6.13
CA GLY A 197 14.74 4.92 6.89
C GLY A 197 14.82 4.34 8.30
N GLU A 198 13.77 3.66 8.79
CA GLU A 198 13.82 2.97 10.09
C GLU A 198 14.56 1.62 9.98
N SER A 199 15.54 1.38 10.86
CA SER A 199 16.36 0.15 10.80
C SER A 199 15.56 -1.14 10.97
N LYS A 200 14.41 -1.10 11.65
CA LYS A 200 13.57 -2.29 11.86
C LYS A 200 13.07 -2.86 10.53
N GLN A 201 12.58 -2.01 9.64
CA GLN A 201 12.10 -2.41 8.32
C GLN A 201 13.26 -2.91 7.43
N ILE A 202 14.42 -2.26 7.52
CA ILE A 202 15.65 -2.67 6.81
C ILE A 202 16.12 -4.06 7.28
N LYS A 203 16.06 -4.35 8.59
CA LYS A 203 16.39 -5.67 9.16
C LYS A 203 15.40 -6.74 8.70
N GLU A 204 14.10 -6.44 8.71
CA GLU A 204 13.07 -7.36 8.19
C GLU A 204 13.31 -7.71 6.72
N TRP A 205 13.59 -6.70 5.90
CA TRP A 205 13.97 -6.88 4.50
C TRP A 205 15.21 -7.77 4.36
N GLY A 206 16.31 -7.44 5.04
CA GLY A 206 17.57 -8.16 4.92
C GLY A 206 17.47 -9.65 5.30
N MET A 207 16.64 -9.98 6.30
CA MET A 207 16.39 -11.38 6.66
C MET A 207 15.45 -12.08 5.68
N SER A 208 14.40 -11.40 5.21
CA SER A 208 13.40 -12.01 4.31
C SER A 208 13.97 -12.22 2.91
N SER A 209 14.74 -11.27 2.38
CA SER A 209 15.31 -11.38 1.03
C SER A 209 16.29 -12.54 0.90
N ILE A 210 17.07 -12.85 1.95
CA ILE A 210 17.96 -14.02 1.98
C ILE A 210 17.18 -15.33 1.87
N ARG A 211 15.99 -15.42 2.49
CA ARG A 211 15.14 -16.63 2.48
C ARG A 211 14.51 -16.91 1.11
N PHE A 212 14.45 -15.90 0.24
CA PHE A 212 13.87 -15.97 -1.11
C PHE A 212 14.89 -15.57 -2.17
N ASN A 213 16.19 -15.69 -1.91
CA ASN A 213 17.25 -15.19 -2.79
C ASN A 213 17.10 -15.72 -4.24
N GLU A 214 16.71 -16.98 -4.39
CA GLU A 214 16.46 -17.64 -5.68
C GLU A 214 15.28 -17.05 -6.47
N LYS A 215 14.42 -16.23 -5.83
CA LYS A 215 13.33 -15.51 -6.47
C LYS A 215 13.72 -14.12 -6.96
N PHE A 216 14.94 -13.65 -6.71
CA PHE A 216 15.43 -12.36 -7.19
C PHE A 216 16.47 -12.56 -8.28
N LEU A 217 16.54 -11.61 -9.21
CA LEU A 217 17.71 -11.49 -10.07
C LEU A 217 18.95 -11.14 -9.24
N GLU A 218 20.10 -11.66 -9.64
CA GLU A 218 21.39 -11.43 -8.98
C GLU A 218 21.69 -9.93 -8.81
N HIS A 219 21.23 -9.09 -9.74
CA HIS A 219 21.40 -7.63 -9.72
C HIS A 219 20.05 -6.91 -9.68
N SER A 220 19.10 -7.45 -8.91
CA SER A 220 17.80 -6.80 -8.72
C SER A 220 17.95 -5.38 -8.18
N GLN A 221 17.21 -4.44 -8.75
CA GLN A 221 17.23 -3.05 -8.33
C GLN A 221 16.33 -2.86 -7.10
N MET A 222 16.77 -2.07 -6.13
CA MET A 222 15.93 -1.66 -5.00
C MET A 222 15.62 -0.16 -5.08
N LEU A 223 14.34 0.18 -5.11
CA LEU A 223 13.84 1.54 -5.10
C LEU A 223 13.40 1.91 -3.68
N HIS A 224 13.72 3.14 -3.25
CA HIS A 224 13.34 3.72 -1.96
C HIS A 224 12.49 4.98 -2.17
N PRO A 225 11.22 4.86 -2.60
CA PRO A 225 10.44 6.04 -3.00
C PRO A 225 10.18 7.02 -1.83
N ALA A 226 10.21 6.55 -0.58
CA ALA A 226 10.12 7.39 0.61
C ALA A 226 11.21 8.46 0.69
N ASP A 227 12.35 8.30 0.00
CA ASP A 227 13.39 9.34 -0.10
C ASP A 227 12.88 10.60 -0.83
N GLY A 228 11.88 10.45 -1.72
CA GLY A 228 11.32 11.54 -2.51
C GLY A 228 10.10 12.21 -1.88
N TYR A 229 9.28 11.47 -1.13
CA TYR A 229 8.00 11.97 -0.58
C TYR A 229 7.85 11.83 0.94
N GLY A 230 8.81 11.21 1.64
CA GLY A 230 8.73 10.88 3.06
C GLY A 230 7.87 9.64 3.36
N GLU A 231 7.28 9.59 4.54
CA GLU A 231 6.36 8.53 4.96
C GLU A 231 4.91 8.93 4.67
N LEU A 232 4.22 8.14 3.85
CA LEU A 232 2.82 8.37 3.47
C LEU A 232 1.82 7.54 4.28
N GLY A 233 2.29 6.75 5.24
CA GLY A 233 1.45 5.91 6.08
C GLY A 233 0.57 4.99 5.23
N ALA A 234 -0.72 4.94 5.50
CA ALA A 234 -1.66 4.08 4.76
C ALA A 234 -1.74 4.33 3.24
N ALA A 235 -1.28 5.48 2.74
CA ALA A 235 -1.18 5.72 1.29
C ALA A 235 0.06 5.06 0.64
N THR A 236 0.99 4.49 1.41
CA THR A 236 2.24 3.92 0.90
C THR A 236 1.99 2.72 -0.02
N ALA A 237 1.27 1.68 0.40
CA ALA A 237 1.03 0.50 -0.42
C ALA A 237 0.44 0.80 -1.83
N PRO A 238 -0.67 1.55 -1.97
CA PRO A 238 -1.19 1.90 -3.29
C PRO A 238 -0.24 2.80 -4.10
N THR A 239 0.54 3.67 -3.43
CA THR A 239 1.58 4.48 -4.09
C THR A 239 2.69 3.60 -4.66
N LEU A 240 3.18 2.60 -3.93
CA LEU A 240 4.23 1.68 -4.40
C LEU A 240 3.75 0.88 -5.62
N ILE A 241 2.51 0.40 -5.61
CA ILE A 241 1.90 -0.31 -6.74
C ILE A 241 1.75 0.63 -7.94
N GLY A 242 1.22 1.85 -7.74
CA GLY A 242 1.05 2.84 -8.81
C GLY A 242 2.38 3.27 -9.44
N LEU A 243 3.42 3.51 -8.63
CA LEU A 243 4.77 3.81 -9.12
C LEU A 243 5.36 2.65 -9.91
N SER A 244 5.16 1.41 -9.44
CA SER A 244 5.64 0.21 -10.15
C SER A 244 4.92 0.04 -11.49
N ALA A 245 3.60 0.23 -11.53
CA ALA A 245 2.80 0.21 -12.74
C ALA A 245 3.26 1.27 -13.75
N MET A 246 3.42 2.54 -13.31
CA MET A 246 3.93 3.62 -14.17
C MET A 246 5.35 3.33 -14.65
N GLY A 247 6.23 2.84 -13.78
CA GLY A 247 7.62 2.52 -14.14
C GLY A 247 7.73 1.41 -15.18
N LEU A 248 6.86 0.39 -15.11
CA LEU A 248 6.77 -0.66 -16.12
C LEU A 248 6.22 -0.13 -17.45
N LEU A 249 5.10 0.60 -17.43
CA LEU A 249 4.47 1.15 -18.63
C LEU A 249 5.39 2.12 -19.38
N ASN A 250 6.17 2.91 -18.66
CA ASN A 250 7.13 3.86 -19.24
C ASN A 250 8.53 3.26 -19.44
N GLN A 251 8.71 1.96 -19.19
CA GLN A 251 9.98 1.23 -19.36
C GLN A 251 11.15 1.83 -18.54
N TYR A 252 10.85 2.46 -17.40
CA TYR A 252 11.86 2.96 -16.47
C TYR A 252 12.48 1.82 -15.64
N TYR A 253 11.73 0.75 -15.41
CA TYR A 253 12.15 -0.40 -14.61
C TYR A 253 11.85 -1.71 -15.32
N SER A 254 12.62 -2.75 -15.00
CA SER A 254 12.36 -4.11 -15.45
C SER A 254 11.45 -4.84 -14.46
N GLY A 255 10.46 -5.57 -14.97
CA GLY A 255 9.57 -6.41 -14.19
C GLY A 255 9.99 -7.89 -14.19
N PRO A 256 9.33 -8.74 -13.39
CA PRO A 256 8.33 -8.40 -12.36
C PRO A 256 8.89 -7.52 -11.22
N ILE A 257 8.06 -6.60 -10.71
CA ILE A 257 8.42 -5.69 -9.61
C ILE A 257 7.74 -6.16 -8.32
N LEU A 258 8.52 -6.47 -7.28
CA LEU A 258 7.97 -6.75 -5.96
C LEU A 258 7.71 -5.45 -5.21
N THR A 259 6.47 -5.20 -4.80
CA THR A 259 6.14 -4.16 -3.84
C THR A 259 5.89 -4.75 -2.47
N TRP A 260 6.31 -4.07 -1.42
CA TRP A 260 6.00 -4.49 -0.05
C TRP A 260 6.02 -3.32 0.94
N ALA A 261 5.29 -3.45 2.03
CA ALA A 261 5.36 -2.53 3.16
C ALA A 261 5.16 -3.25 4.50
N ALA A 262 5.66 -2.64 5.56
CA ALA A 262 5.46 -3.06 6.94
C ALA A 262 4.81 -1.92 7.73
N SER A 263 3.71 -2.24 8.42
CA SER A 263 3.05 -1.34 9.37
C SER A 263 3.80 -1.30 10.71
N ASP A 264 3.47 -0.36 11.59
CA ASP A 264 4.14 -0.24 12.89
C ASP A 264 3.70 -1.35 13.86
N PHE A 265 2.47 -1.82 13.71
CA PHE A 265 1.95 -3.04 14.35
C PHE A 265 2.28 -4.29 13.51
N GLY A 266 1.47 -5.35 13.62
CA GLY A 266 1.76 -6.67 13.07
C GLY A 266 1.71 -6.79 11.54
N LEU A 267 0.97 -5.94 10.84
CA LEU A 267 0.65 -6.18 9.43
C LEU A 267 1.84 -5.95 8.48
N ARG A 268 2.14 -6.96 7.66
CA ARG A 268 3.03 -6.88 6.49
C ARG A 268 2.24 -7.27 5.25
N GLY A 269 2.56 -6.65 4.12
CA GLY A 269 1.92 -6.95 2.85
C GLY A 269 2.87 -6.83 1.68
N ALA A 270 2.64 -7.63 0.65
CA ALA A 270 3.41 -7.62 -0.58
C ALA A 270 2.57 -8.06 -1.78
N VAL A 271 2.92 -7.56 -2.97
CA VAL A 271 2.38 -8.03 -4.25
C VAL A 271 3.41 -7.82 -5.36
N ALA A 272 3.48 -8.77 -6.29
CA ALA A 272 4.25 -8.61 -7.52
C ALA A 272 3.42 -7.85 -8.59
N VAL A 273 4.07 -6.94 -9.30
CA VAL A 273 3.48 -6.14 -10.38
C VAL A 273 4.23 -6.47 -11.67
N SER A 274 3.52 -6.88 -12.70
CA SER A 274 4.09 -7.27 -13.99
C SER A 274 3.39 -6.54 -15.14
N LEU A 275 4.10 -6.34 -16.25
CA LEU A 275 3.51 -5.87 -17.48
C LEU A 275 3.28 -7.06 -18.40
N ARG A 276 2.04 -7.26 -18.85
CA ARG A 276 1.76 -8.19 -19.94
C ARG A 276 1.55 -7.38 -21.21
N THR A 277 2.43 -7.59 -22.17
CA THR A 277 2.41 -6.91 -23.47
C THR A 277 1.37 -7.49 -24.39
#